data_AF-A0A2M9P587-F1
#
_entry.id   AF-A0A2M9P587-F1
#
_cell.length_a   1.000
_cell.length_b   1.000
_cell.length_c   1.000
_cell.angle_alpha   90.00
_cell.angle_beta   90.00
_cell.angle_gamma   90.00
#
_symmetry.space_group_name_H-M   'P 1'
#
loop_
_entity.id
_entity.type
_entity.pdbx_description
1 polymer ?
#
loop_
_entity_poly.entity_id
_entity_poly.type
_entity_poly.pdbx_seq_one_letter_code
_entity_poly.pdbx_strand_id
1 'polypeptide(L)'
;WVYEGIVNEKSLLTMHPDYFLLSGGLERALYRIARKHAGTRIWWWLCRIEVLRDKTGSDAKPKEFNRMLRRVVETNQLPDYEIALTETVDKSPAV
;
A
#
# COMPACT_ATOMS: atom_id res chain seq x y z
N TRP A 1 -6.91 -14.38 23.16
CA TRP A 1 -7.17 -14.10 21.73
C TRP A 1 -5.99 -13.40 21.06
N VAL A 2 -5.48 -12.27 21.61
CA VAL A 2 -4.26 -11.60 21.10
C VAL A 2 -3.00 -12.50 21.13
N TYR A 3 -2.81 -13.26 22.21
CA TYR A 3 -1.65 -14.15 22.38
C TYR A 3 -1.59 -15.28 21.33
N GLU A 4 -2.72 -15.97 21.10
CA GLU A 4 -2.83 -17.03 20.08
C GLU A 4 -2.59 -16.51 18.66
N GLY A 5 -3.00 -15.28 18.37
CA GLY A 5 -2.73 -14.64 17.07
C GLY A 5 -1.25 -14.33 16.87
N ILE A 6 -0.53 -13.90 17.92
CA ILE A 6 0.91 -13.58 17.84
C ILE A 6 1.77 -14.85 17.77
N VAL A 7 1.37 -15.93 18.45
CA VAL A 7 2.16 -17.17 18.54
C VAL A 7 1.94 -18.10 17.34
N ASN A 8 0.70 -18.20 16.83
CA ASN A 8 0.39 -19.09 15.71
C ASN A 8 0.59 -18.44 14.33
N GLU A 9 0.42 -17.12 14.22
CA GLU A 9 0.80 -16.41 13.01
C GLU A 9 2.27 -15.97 13.10
N LYS A 10 3.17 -16.78 12.53
CA LYS A 10 4.53 -16.34 12.13
C LYS A 10 4.50 -15.24 11.05
N SER A 11 3.48 -14.39 11.02
CA SER A 11 3.17 -13.42 9.96
C SER A 11 3.45 -11.97 10.37
N LEU A 12 4.16 -11.74 11.48
CA LEU A 12 4.71 -10.41 11.77
C LEU A 12 5.74 -10.07 10.68
N LEU A 13 5.25 -9.50 9.58
CA LEU A 13 6.07 -8.95 8.52
C LEU A 13 6.88 -7.82 9.15
N THR A 14 8.18 -8.06 9.33
CA THR A 14 9.10 -7.05 9.86
C THR A 14 8.97 -5.79 9.01
N MET A 15 8.62 -4.67 9.64
CA MET A 15 8.54 -3.36 8.97
C MET A 15 9.92 -2.71 8.98
N HIS A 16 10.21 -1.96 7.93
CA HIS A 16 11.41 -1.11 7.87
C HIS A 16 11.36 -0.07 9.01
N PRO A 17 12.47 0.25 9.69
CA PRO A 17 12.48 1.26 10.76
C PRO A 17 11.87 2.61 10.34
N ASP A 18 12.16 3.05 9.11
CA ASP A 18 11.65 4.32 8.56
C ASP A 18 10.14 4.33 8.30
N TYR A 19 9.46 3.17 8.40
CA TYR A 19 7.99 3.13 8.37
C TYR A 19 7.36 4.06 9.41
N PHE A 20 7.98 4.18 10.59
CA PHE A 20 7.50 5.05 11.65
C PHE A 20 7.69 6.54 11.35
N LEU A 21 8.55 6.89 10.38
CA LEU A 21 8.75 8.26 9.91
C LEU A 21 7.64 8.71 8.93
N LEU A 22 6.91 7.76 8.33
CA LEU A 22 5.74 8.10 7.50
C LEU A 22 4.72 8.84 8.34
N SER A 23 4.30 10.01 7.89
CA SER A 23 3.37 10.88 8.63
C SER A 23 1.93 10.76 8.13
N GLY A 24 1.75 10.35 6.87
CA GLY A 24 0.43 10.18 6.24
C GLY A 24 -0.24 8.84 6.56
N GLY A 25 -1.53 8.90 6.89
CA GLY A 25 -2.35 7.69 7.06
C GLY A 25 -2.40 6.84 5.79
N LEU A 26 -2.49 7.48 4.61
CA LEU A 26 -2.47 6.80 3.32
C LEU A 26 -1.11 6.14 3.04
N GLU A 27 -0.01 6.83 3.30
CA GLU A 27 1.35 6.30 3.12
C GLU A 27 1.56 5.02 3.94
N ARG A 28 1.19 5.05 5.22
CA ARG A 28 1.27 3.89 6.11
C ARG A 28 0.37 2.75 5.63
N ALA A 29 -0.83 3.06 5.16
CA ALA A 29 -1.73 2.04 4.61
C ALA A 29 -1.14 1.40 3.35
N LEU A 30 -0.62 2.20 2.41
CA LEU A 30 0.02 1.74 1.18
C LEU A 30 1.24 0.86 1.49
N TYR A 31 2.12 1.29 2.40
CA TYR A 31 3.27 0.49 2.84
C TYR A 31 2.84 -0.88 3.36
N ARG A 32 1.83 -0.94 4.25
CA ARG A 32 1.36 -2.21 4.81
C ARG A 32 0.75 -3.12 3.74
N ILE A 33 -0.03 -2.55 2.82
CA ILE A 33 -0.63 -3.29 1.71
C ILE A 33 0.48 -3.85 0.79
N ALA A 34 1.45 -3.02 0.41
CA ALA A 34 2.61 -3.42 -0.38
C ALA A 34 3.41 -4.51 0.34
N ARG A 35 3.73 -4.35 1.63
CA ARG A 35 4.45 -5.35 2.44
C ARG A 35 3.73 -6.70 2.46
N LYS A 36 2.41 -6.68 2.60
CA LYS A 36 1.58 -7.90 2.61
C LYS A 36 1.50 -8.59 1.26
N HIS A 37 1.47 -7.85 0.15
CA HIS A 37 1.21 -8.40 -1.19
C HIS A 37 2.46 -8.59 -2.05
N ALA A 38 3.48 -7.74 -1.89
CA ALA A 38 4.74 -7.83 -2.63
C ALA A 38 5.76 -8.77 -1.95
N GLY A 39 5.60 -9.10 -0.66
CA GLY A 39 6.56 -9.90 0.10
C GLY A 39 6.85 -11.32 -0.42
N THR A 40 6.02 -11.87 -1.32
CA THR A 40 6.25 -13.17 -1.98
C THR A 40 6.58 -13.09 -3.47
N ARG A 41 6.44 -11.92 -4.11
CA ARG A 41 6.77 -11.70 -5.53
C ARG A 41 7.72 -10.51 -5.64
N ILE A 42 8.99 -10.83 -5.85
CA ILE A 42 10.15 -9.92 -5.75
C ILE A 42 10.16 -8.79 -6.79
N TRP A 43 9.36 -8.85 -7.86
CA TRP A 43 9.61 -7.98 -9.02
C TRP A 43 8.57 -6.87 -9.23
N TRP A 44 7.28 -7.11 -8.97
CA TRP A 44 6.22 -6.10 -9.12
C TRP A 44 4.87 -6.64 -8.63
N TRP A 45 4.00 -5.74 -8.18
CA TRP A 45 2.61 -6.01 -7.86
C TRP A 45 1.73 -4.91 -8.48
N LEU A 46 0.64 -5.31 -9.13
CA LEU A 46 -0.31 -4.40 -9.78
C LEU A 46 -1.64 -4.41 -9.02
N CYS A 47 -2.18 -3.23 -8.75
CA CYS A 47 -3.45 -3.05 -8.06
C CYS A 47 -4.28 -1.95 -8.73
N ARG A 48 -5.53 -2.25 -9.09
CA ARG A 48 -6.49 -1.24 -9.54
C ARG A 48 -6.71 -0.21 -8.42
N ILE A 49 -6.75 1.07 -8.76
CA ILE A 49 -6.90 2.15 -7.78
C ILE A 49 -8.18 2.01 -6.96
N GLU A 50 -9.29 1.56 -7.57
CA GLU A 50 -10.56 1.35 -6.86
C GLU A 50 -10.43 0.28 -5.76
N VAL A 51 -9.83 -0.85 -6.10
CA VAL A 51 -9.55 -1.94 -5.15
C VAL A 51 -8.57 -1.46 -4.07
N LEU A 52 -7.57 -0.67 -4.45
CA LEU A 52 -6.61 -0.10 -3.51
C LEU A 52 -7.30 0.83 -2.51
N ARG A 53 -8.21 1.71 -2.96
CA ARG A 53 -9.00 2.57 -2.09
C ARG A 53 -9.78 1.75 -1.07
N ASP A 54 -10.47 0.72 -1.52
CA ASP A 54 -11.27 -0.14 -0.66
C ASP A 54 -10.38 -0.87 0.35
N LYS A 55 -9.19 -1.35 -0.06
CA LYS A 55 -8.18 -1.94 0.84
C LYS A 55 -7.60 -0.96 1.86
N THR A 56 -7.45 0.32 1.49
CA THR A 56 -6.99 1.36 2.42
C THR A 56 -8.03 1.75 3.45
N GLY A 57 -9.32 1.43 3.21
CA GLY A 57 -10.43 1.85 4.04
C GLY A 57 -10.68 3.36 4.00
N SER A 58 -10.32 4.02 2.90
CA SER A 58 -10.46 5.48 2.77
C SER A 58 -11.91 5.87 2.42
N ASP A 59 -12.49 6.76 3.22
CA ASP A 59 -13.80 7.38 2.94
C ASP A 59 -13.72 8.50 1.87
N ALA A 60 -12.53 8.77 1.33
CA ALA A 60 -12.35 9.81 0.33
C ALA A 60 -13.10 9.44 -0.96
N LYS A 61 -13.77 10.45 -1.55
CA LYS A 61 -14.36 10.31 -2.89
C LYS A 61 -13.27 9.88 -3.89
N PRO A 62 -13.58 9.08 -4.93
CA PRO A 62 -12.58 8.54 -5.85
C PRO A 62 -11.65 9.60 -6.48
N LYS A 63 -12.16 10.77 -6.83
CA LYS A 63 -11.32 11.87 -7.36
C LYS A 63 -10.28 12.35 -6.35
N GLU A 64 -10.65 12.42 -5.09
CA GLU A 64 -9.78 12.92 -4.04
C GLU A 64 -8.78 11.88 -3.57
N PHE A 65 -9.21 10.61 -3.50
CA PHE A 65 -8.29 9.50 -3.31
C PHE A 65 -7.21 9.47 -4.41
N ASN A 66 -7.58 9.65 -5.67
CA ASN A 66 -6.64 9.76 -6.79
C ASN A 66 -5.67 10.94 -6.62
N ARG A 67 -6.14 12.11 -6.15
CA ARG A 67 -5.28 13.28 -5.88
C ARG A 67 -4.27 12.97 -4.77
N MET A 68 -4.71 12.36 -3.68
CA MET A 68 -3.84 11.95 -2.58
C MET A 68 -2.83 10.90 -3.02
N LEU A 69 -3.26 9.90 -3.78
CA LEU A 69 -2.39 8.83 -4.30
C LEU A 69 -1.31 9.40 -5.22
N ARG A 70 -1.67 10.32 -6.14
CA ARG A 70 -0.68 11.03 -6.98
C ARG A 70 0.37 11.73 -6.14
N ARG A 71 -0.02 12.43 -5.08
CA ARG A 71 0.93 13.10 -4.19
C ARG A 71 1.89 12.11 -3.52
N VAL A 72 1.39 10.95 -3.09
CA VAL A 72 2.25 9.89 -2.53
C VAL A 72 3.20 9.34 -3.58
N VAL A 73 2.72 9.09 -4.80
CA VAL A 73 3.53 8.63 -5.95
C VAL A 73 4.60 9.64 -6.33
N GLU A 74 4.27 10.93 -6.37
CA GLU A 74 5.21 12.03 -6.65
C GLU A 74 6.28 12.16 -5.56
N THR A 75 5.90 11.92 -4.31
CA THR A 75 6.81 11.98 -3.17
C THR A 75 7.71 10.74 -3.10
N ASN A 76 7.16 9.56 -3.44
CA ASN A 76 7.83 8.26 -3.49
C ASN A 76 8.73 7.94 -2.28
N GLN A 77 8.25 8.27 -1.08
CA GLN A 77 8.99 8.09 0.19
C GLN A 77 8.59 6.82 0.96
N LEU A 78 8.06 5.80 0.28
CA LEU A 78 7.75 4.53 0.92
C LEU A 78 9.06 3.73 1.10
N PRO A 79 9.47 3.38 2.32
CA PRO A 79 10.67 2.57 2.52
C PRO A 79 10.56 1.22 1.80
N ASP A 80 11.65 0.70 1.23
CA ASP A 80 11.70 -0.58 0.48
C ASP A 80 10.77 -0.71 -0.75
N TYR A 81 9.97 0.31 -1.08
CA TYR A 81 8.93 0.21 -2.10
C TYR A 81 8.91 1.45 -3.00
N GLU A 82 8.94 1.21 -4.31
CA GLU A 82 8.59 2.22 -5.30
C GLU A 82 7.14 2.03 -5.74
N ILE A 83 6.42 3.14 -5.92
CA ILE A 83 5.03 3.12 -6.39
C ILE A 83 4.90 4.03 -7.61
N ALA A 84 4.26 3.54 -8.67
CA ALA A 84 4.11 4.27 -9.92
C ALA A 84 2.73 4.07 -10.51
N LEU A 85 2.13 5.13 -11.04
CA LEU A 85 0.84 5.02 -11.72
C LEU A 85 1.00 4.32 -13.08
N THR A 86 0.12 3.37 -13.34
CA THR A 86 0.08 2.59 -14.58
C THR A 86 -1.38 2.29 -14.97
N GLU A 87 -1.57 1.58 -16.07
CA GLU A 87 -2.88 1.14 -16.55
C GLU A 87 -2.91 -0.38 -16.66
N THR A 88 -4.07 -0.98 -16.38
CA THR A 88 -4.29 -2.40 -16.64
C THR A 88 -4.45 -2.66 -18.14
N VAL A 89 -4.47 -3.94 -18.54
CA VAL A 89 -4.78 -4.34 -19.93
C VAL A 89 -6.11 -3.75 -20.42
N ASP A 90 -7.08 -3.58 -19.52
CA ASP A 90 -8.39 -2.99 -19.79
C ASP A 90 -8.40 -1.45 -19.74
N LYS A 91 -7.23 -0.80 -19.70
CA LYS A 91 -7.06 0.68 -19.54
C LYS A 91 -7.63 1.26 -18.25
N SER A 92 -7.82 0.42 -17.23
CA SER A 92 -8.23 0.90 -15.91
C SER A 92 -7.01 1.43 -15.15
N PRO A 93 -7.14 2.51 -14.37
CA PRO A 93 -5.99 3.07 -13.66
C PRO A 93 -5.56 2.16 -12.50
N ALA A 94 -4.26 1.97 -12.38
CA ALA A 94 -3.61 1.07 -11.44
C ALA A 94 -2.31 1.66 -10.89
N VAL A 95 -1.77 0.99 -9.89
CA VAL A 95 -0.47 1.24 -9.25
C VAL A 95 0.24 -0.08 -9.03
#